data_AF-A0A814W8A1-F1
#
_entry.id   AF-A0A814W8A1-F1
#
_cell.length_a   1.000
_cell.length_b   1.000
_cell.length_c   1.000
_cell.angle_alpha   90.00
_cell.angle_beta   90.00
_cell.angle_gamma   90.00
#
_symmetry.space_group_name_H-M   'P 1'
#
loop_
_entity.id
_entity.type
_entity.pdbx_description
1 polymer ?
#
loop_
_entity_poly.entity_id
_entity_poly.type
_entity_poly.pdbx_seq_one_letter_code
_entity_poly.pdbx_strand_id
1 'polypeptide(L)'
;MLDDKPIRTWLTTNTNLLFILLEKKECKLVKQLLNLSPSFIHRLDEDGNDPLLYVCLKVCGCRHRLIEYLIRMGSDLRRRNLKDENVFDVLQLKRNRNLLKILIEHDII
;
A
#
# COMPACT_ATOMS: atom_id res chain seq x y z
N MET A 1 -20.00 24.01 24.86
CA MET A 1 -20.09 22.56 24.62
C MET A 1 -19.19 22.26 23.45
N LEU A 2 -18.09 21.57 23.70
CA LEU A 2 -17.18 21.10 22.65
C LEU A 2 -17.92 20.00 21.90
N ASP A 3 -18.27 20.27 20.64
CA ASP A 3 -18.84 19.28 19.74
C ASP A 3 -17.81 18.14 19.56
N ASP A 4 -18.10 17.00 20.18
CA ASP A 4 -17.40 15.72 20.09
C ASP A 4 -17.64 15.07 18.69
N LYS A 5 -17.56 15.88 17.62
CA LYS A 5 -17.71 15.40 16.25
C LYS A 5 -16.42 14.67 15.86
N PRO A 6 -16.54 13.37 15.55
CA PRO A 6 -15.50 12.40 15.86
C PRO A 6 -14.33 12.55 14.89
N ILE A 7 -13.12 12.35 15.40
CA ILE A 7 -11.89 12.15 14.61
C ILE A 7 -12.12 11.19 13.41
N ARG A 8 -13.09 10.28 13.52
CA ARG A 8 -13.59 9.41 12.43
C ARG A 8 -14.05 10.16 11.17
N THR A 9 -14.72 11.31 11.24
CA THR A 9 -15.26 11.97 10.04
C THR A 9 -14.17 12.59 9.16
N TRP A 10 -13.04 12.98 9.75
CA TRP A 10 -11.85 13.44 9.01
C TRP A 10 -11.07 12.29 8.35
N LEU A 11 -11.15 11.08 8.94
CA LEU A 11 -10.57 9.85 8.39
C LEU A 11 -11.41 9.23 7.26
N THR A 12 -12.72 9.51 7.22
CA THR A 12 -13.61 8.99 6.17
C THR A 12 -13.56 9.77 4.86
N THR A 13 -13.23 11.06 4.90
CA THR A 13 -13.20 11.93 3.70
C THR A 13 -11.89 11.88 2.94
N ASN A 14 -10.82 11.34 3.53
CA ASN A 14 -9.53 11.30 2.87
C ASN A 14 -9.25 9.87 2.37
N THR A 15 -9.96 9.47 1.30
CA THR A 15 -9.60 8.32 0.46
C THR A 15 -8.11 8.34 0.09
N ASN A 16 -7.50 9.53 0.07
CA ASN A 16 -6.09 9.73 -0.18
C ASN A 16 -5.18 9.57 1.05
N LEU A 17 -5.63 9.55 2.30
CA LEU A 17 -4.71 9.59 3.46
C LEU A 17 -3.71 8.42 3.44
N LEU A 18 -4.18 7.18 3.21
CA LEU A 18 -3.30 6.03 3.12
C LEU A 18 -2.25 6.23 2.01
N PHE A 19 -2.69 6.63 0.82
CA PHE A 19 -1.82 6.83 -0.33
C PHE A 19 -0.84 8.01 -0.16
N ILE A 20 -1.28 9.10 0.49
CA ILE A 20 -0.41 10.22 0.88
C ILE A 20 0.69 9.72 1.83
N LEU A 21 0.34 8.92 2.84
CA LEU A 21 1.34 8.38 3.77
C LEU A 21 2.31 7.42 3.07
N LEU A 22 1.83 6.62 2.12
CA LEU A 22 2.68 5.76 1.29
C LEU A 22 3.63 6.57 0.41
N GLU A 23 3.13 7.64 -0.24
CA GLU A 23 3.91 8.56 -1.06
C GLU A 23 5.01 9.26 -0.24
N LYS A 24 4.65 9.74 0.97
CA LYS A 24 5.58 10.36 1.93
C LYS A 24 6.49 9.35 2.63
N LYS A 25 6.34 8.04 2.37
CA LYS A 25 7.12 6.95 2.97
C LYS A 25 7.01 6.87 4.50
N GLU A 26 5.89 7.32 5.05
CA GLU A 26 5.58 7.35 6.48
C GLU A 26 5.20 5.96 7.01
N CYS A 27 6.12 5.01 6.91
CA CYS A 27 5.86 3.58 7.15
C CYS A 27 5.28 3.29 8.54
N LYS A 28 5.64 4.08 9.55
CA LYS A 28 5.09 3.96 10.91
C LYS A 28 3.61 4.32 10.94
N LEU A 29 3.25 5.46 10.35
CA LEU A 29 1.87 5.94 10.30
C LEU A 29 1.00 5.03 9.42
N VAL A 30 1.54 4.51 8.31
CA VAL A 30 0.84 3.51 7.47
C VAL A 30 0.47 2.27 8.29
N LYS A 31 1.42 1.71 9.05
CA LYS A 31 1.18 0.54 9.92
C LYS A 31 0.15 0.85 11.00
N GLN A 32 0.25 2.01 11.66
CA GLN A 32 -0.73 2.42 12.66
C GLN A 32 -2.13 2.56 12.06
N LEU A 33 -2.26 3.19 10.89
CA LEU A 33 -3.52 3.36 10.19
C LEU A 33 -4.14 2.00 9.81
N LEU A 34 -3.35 1.09 9.25
CA LEU A 34 -3.82 -0.25 8.86
C LEU A 34 -4.15 -1.13 10.07
N ASN A 35 -3.48 -0.97 11.21
CA ASN A 35 -3.85 -1.65 12.44
C ASN A 35 -5.19 -1.13 13.00
N LEU A 36 -5.45 0.18 12.93
CA LEU A 36 -6.71 0.78 13.37
C LEU A 36 -7.87 0.52 12.40
N SER A 37 -7.58 0.33 11.12
CA SER A 37 -8.57 0.12 10.07
C SER A 37 -8.05 -0.85 9.01
N PRO A 38 -8.05 -2.18 9.29
CA PRO A 38 -7.49 -3.18 8.38
C PRO A 38 -8.13 -3.21 6.99
N SER A 39 -9.41 -2.86 6.88
CA SER A 39 -10.12 -2.79 5.59
C SER A 39 -9.50 -1.81 4.60
N PHE A 40 -8.65 -0.88 5.05
CA PHE A 40 -7.96 0.06 4.18
C PHE A 40 -6.92 -0.63 3.29
N ILE A 41 -6.54 -1.87 3.59
CA ILE A 41 -5.67 -2.68 2.73
C ILE A 41 -6.26 -2.95 1.34
N HIS A 42 -7.58 -2.79 1.17
CA HIS A 42 -8.28 -2.98 -0.10
C HIS A 42 -8.75 -1.66 -0.76
N ARG A 43 -8.39 -0.50 -0.18
CA ARG A 43 -8.70 0.79 -0.81
C ARG A 43 -7.94 0.93 -2.11
N LEU A 44 -8.53 1.63 -3.07
CA LEU A 44 -7.93 1.90 -4.37
C LEU A 44 -7.62 3.38 -4.52
N ASP A 45 -6.49 3.69 -5.17
CA ASP A 45 -6.20 5.04 -5.64
C ASP A 45 -6.97 5.35 -6.93
N GLU A 46 -6.77 6.54 -7.50
CA GLU A 46 -7.44 6.98 -8.74
C GLU A 46 -7.10 6.12 -9.97
N ASP A 47 -5.97 5.42 -9.93
CA ASP A 47 -5.53 4.50 -10.99
C ASP A 47 -6.01 3.06 -10.76
N GLY A 48 -6.80 2.82 -9.70
CA GLY A 48 -7.26 1.49 -9.30
C GLY A 48 -6.19 0.63 -8.62
N ASN A 49 -5.11 1.22 -8.12
CA ASN A 49 -4.07 0.50 -7.39
C ASN A 49 -4.47 0.34 -5.93
N ASP A 50 -4.36 -0.89 -5.42
CA ASP A 50 -4.36 -1.11 -3.99
C ASP A 50 -3.05 -0.63 -3.33
N PRO A 51 -2.92 -0.63 -1.99
CA PRO A 51 -1.73 -0.16 -1.30
C PRO A 51 -0.44 -0.90 -1.71
N LEU A 52 -0.54 -2.21 -1.97
CA LEU A 52 0.62 -3.02 -2.36
C LEU A 52 1.07 -2.65 -3.77
N LEU A 53 0.15 -2.60 -4.73
CA LEU A 53 0.44 -2.24 -6.10
C LEU A 53 0.91 -0.78 -6.22
N TYR A 54 0.30 0.13 -5.47
CA TYR A 54 0.71 1.54 -5.37
C TYR A 54 2.17 1.65 -4.92
N VAL A 55 2.55 0.93 -3.85
CA VAL A 55 3.94 0.92 -3.37
C VAL A 55 4.85 0.41 -4.48
N CYS A 56 4.57 -0.74 -5.08
CA CYS A 56 5.39 -1.32 -6.15
C CYS A 56 5.55 -0.41 -7.38
N LEU A 57 4.54 0.40 -7.70
CA LEU A 57 4.51 1.29 -8.86
C LEU A 57 5.13 2.68 -8.61
N LYS A 58 4.79 3.34 -7.51
CA LYS A 58 4.98 4.79 -7.37
C LYS A 58 6.07 5.15 -6.37
N VAL A 59 6.27 4.34 -5.34
CA VAL A 59 7.27 4.62 -4.31
C VAL A 59 8.62 4.06 -4.78
N CYS A 60 9.75 4.69 -4.40
CA CYS A 60 11.12 4.23 -4.71
C CYS A 60 11.95 4.03 -3.43
N GLY A 61 12.87 3.05 -3.42
CA GLY A 61 13.79 2.75 -2.31
C GLY A 61 13.52 1.42 -1.60
N CYS A 62 14.30 1.11 -0.54
CA CYS A 62 14.18 -0.14 0.23
C CYS A 62 12.84 -0.23 0.97
N ARG A 63 11.88 -0.94 0.37
CA ARG A 63 10.48 -1.05 0.82
C ARG A 63 10.05 -2.47 1.20
N HIS A 64 10.96 -3.44 1.18
CA HIS A 64 10.64 -4.86 1.40
C HIS A 64 9.89 -5.09 2.71
N ARG A 65 10.28 -4.42 3.81
CA ARG A 65 9.57 -4.54 5.11
C ARG A 65 8.14 -3.98 5.11
N LEU A 66 7.87 -2.98 4.27
CA LEU A 66 6.51 -2.45 4.12
C LEU A 66 5.69 -3.39 3.24
N ILE A 67 6.26 -3.88 2.14
CA ILE A 67 5.63 -4.84 1.23
C ILE A 67 5.28 -6.13 1.96
N GLU A 68 6.22 -6.70 2.71
CA GLU A 68 6.00 -7.88 3.57
C GLU A 68 4.83 -7.63 4.53
N TYR A 69 4.80 -6.46 5.18
CA TYR A 69 3.71 -6.11 6.08
C TYR A 69 2.36 -6.03 5.34
N LEU A 70 2.29 -5.40 4.17
CA LEU A 70 1.06 -5.30 3.38
C LEU A 70 0.56 -6.68 2.93
N ILE A 71 1.45 -7.56 2.45
CA ILE A 71 1.13 -8.95 2.09
C ILE A 71 0.56 -9.69 3.32
N ARG A 72 1.21 -9.58 4.48
CA ARG A 72 0.74 -10.19 5.73
C ARG A 72 -0.62 -9.66 6.22
N MET A 73 -0.97 -8.42 5.86
CA MET A 73 -2.28 -7.83 6.15
C MET A 73 -3.38 -8.31 5.20
N GLY A 74 -3.06 -9.16 4.21
CA GLY A 74 -4.03 -9.75 3.29
C GLY A 74 -4.18 -8.99 1.96
N SER A 75 -3.13 -8.32 1.48
CA SER A 75 -3.14 -7.76 0.13
C SER A 75 -3.38 -8.84 -0.93
N ASP A 76 -4.18 -8.50 -1.95
CA ASP A 76 -4.48 -9.38 -3.08
C ASP A 76 -3.45 -9.20 -4.19
N LEU A 77 -2.47 -10.10 -4.25
CA LEU A 77 -1.38 -10.07 -5.25
C LEU A 77 -1.88 -10.23 -6.70
N ARG A 78 -3.11 -10.71 -6.91
CA ARG A 78 -3.70 -10.98 -8.23
C ARG A 78 -4.64 -9.88 -8.69
N ARG A 79 -5.00 -8.94 -7.81
CA ARG A 79 -5.79 -7.77 -8.16
C ARG A 79 -5.12 -7.00 -9.30
N ARG A 80 -5.95 -6.58 -10.26
CA ARG A 80 -5.53 -5.77 -11.40
C ARG A 80 -6.02 -4.34 -11.23
N ASN A 81 -5.18 -3.37 -11.59
CA ASN A 81 -5.53 -1.96 -11.65
C ASN A 81 -6.28 -1.61 -12.96
N LEU A 82 -6.54 -0.31 -13.19
CA LEU A 82 -7.22 0.15 -14.41
C LEU A 82 -6.39 -0.03 -15.70
N LYS A 83 -5.10 -0.34 -15.58
CA LYS A 83 -4.19 -0.68 -16.69
C LYS A 83 -4.06 -2.19 -16.90
N ASP A 84 -4.87 -2.99 -16.23
CA ASP A 84 -4.82 -4.45 -16.23
C ASP A 84 -3.53 -5.03 -15.64
N GLU A 85 -2.80 -4.28 -14.81
CA GLU A 85 -1.55 -4.71 -14.18
C GLU A 85 -1.79 -5.21 -12.75
N ASN A 86 -1.17 -6.34 -12.38
CA ASN A 86 -1.08 -6.82 -11.00
C ASN A 86 0.34 -6.64 -10.42
N VAL A 87 0.54 -7.06 -9.17
CA VAL A 87 1.83 -6.92 -8.46
C VAL A 87 2.96 -7.65 -9.18
N PHE A 88 2.71 -8.85 -9.72
CA PHE A 88 3.71 -9.61 -10.43
C PHE A 88 4.13 -8.92 -11.73
N ASP A 89 3.16 -8.37 -12.48
CA ASP A 89 3.44 -7.62 -13.72
C ASP A 89 4.40 -6.45 -13.44
N VAL A 90 4.15 -5.71 -12.36
CA VAL A 90 4.95 -4.56 -11.95
C VAL A 90 6.33 -4.95 -11.42
N LEU A 91 6.47 -6.10 -10.75
CA LEU A 91 7.77 -6.59 -10.26
C LEU A 91 8.71 -7.00 -11.39
N GLN A 92 8.18 -7.42 -12.55
CA GLN A 92 8.98 -7.76 -13.73
C GLN A 92 9.60 -6.55 -14.44
N LEU A 93 9.14 -5.33 -14.14
CA LEU A 93 9.70 -4.11 -14.71
C LEU A 93 11.19 -3.98 -14.33
N LYS A 94 12.03 -3.53 -15.28
CA LYS A 94 13.49 -3.39 -15.07
C LYS A 94 13.84 -2.61 -13.79
N ARG A 95 13.06 -1.58 -13.46
CA ARG A 95 13.22 -0.74 -12.26
C ARG A 95 12.98 -1.48 -10.93
N ASN A 96 12.28 -2.61 -10.96
CA ASN A 96 11.89 -3.39 -9.79
C ASN A 96 12.69 -4.69 -9.63
N ARG A 97 13.70 -4.96 -10.48
CA ARG A 97 14.54 -6.17 -10.39
C ARG A 97 15.18 -6.39 -9.02
N ASN A 98 15.73 -5.32 -8.42
CA ASN A 98 16.32 -5.40 -7.07
C ASN A 98 15.26 -5.68 -6.00
N LEU A 99 14.06 -5.12 -6.16
CA LEU A 99 12.95 -5.40 -5.25
C LEU A 99 12.51 -6.86 -5.38
N LEU A 100 12.26 -7.34 -6.59
CA LEU A 100 11.91 -8.74 -6.86
C LEU A 100 12.94 -9.70 -6.25
N LYS A 101 14.24 -9.43 -6.45
CA LYS A 101 15.33 -10.21 -5.85
C LYS A 101 15.22 -10.26 -4.32
N ILE A 102 15.04 -9.11 -3.66
CA ILE A 102 14.91 -9.06 -2.19
C ILE A 102 13.66 -9.83 -1.72
N LEU A 103 12.54 -9.70 -2.42
CA LEU A 103 11.30 -10.39 -2.03
C LEU A 103 11.45 -11.92 -2.13
N ILE A 104 12.16 -12.42 -3.14
CA ILE A 104 12.48 -13.86 -3.29
C ILE A 104 13.50 -14.31 -2.24
N GLU A 105 14.60 -13.56 -2.05
CA GLU A 105 15.66 -13.93 -1.10
C GLU A 105 15.17 -14.02 0.35
N HIS A 106 14.12 -13.26 0.67
CA HIS A 106 13.51 -13.22 1.99
C HIS A 106 12.24 -14.08 2.10
N ASP A 107 11.90 -14.88 1.07
CA ASP A 107 10.70 -15.74 1.03
C ASP A 107 9.39 -14.97 1.31
N ILE A 108 9.29 -13.75 0.78
CA ILE A 108 8.11 -12.89 0.93
C ILE A 108 7.06 -13.23 -0.13
N ILE A 109 7.49 -13.62 -1.33
CA ILE A 109 6.64 -14.03 -2.48
C ILE A 109 7.21 -15.24 -3.21
#